data_AF-M7NPK0-F1
#
_entry.id   AF-M7NPK0-F1
#
_cell.length_a   1.000
_cell.length_b   1.000
_cell.length_c   1.000
_cell.angle_alpha   90.00
_cell.angle_beta   90.00
_cell.angle_gamma   90.00
#
_symmetry.space_group_name_H-M   'P 1'
#
loop_
_entity.id
_entity.type
_entity.pdbx_description
1 polymer ?
#
loop_
_entity_poly.entity_id
_entity_poly.type
_entity_poly.pdbx_seq_one_letter_code
_entity_poly.pdbx_strand_id
1 'polypeptide(L)'
;MRSHPDRRINAPLWEGNRCHDRSPGALHQRRRRGHHARTNTYGDGLARALQTTDLEACEGRPPRRTSRAGLRKLDEIDARAAASTVLGGDVEALLEPRAAGNREALRFLLNARIIMERQGTADRLMLTSMLRTMDRGVDARRALTDGQVLHISRWRARRDDDLSTGIASAEAKWLAAAIVHFRAQLKANHRQLQEVVGIMAAGLLDLYGVGPVSADRVLIWYSHHGRVRSEAAFAHWQG
;
A
#
# COMPACT_ATOMS: atom_id res chain seq x y z
N MET A 1 2.46 60.83 11.21
CA MET A 1 2.79 60.04 12.43
C MET A 1 1.70 58.98 12.55
N ARG A 2 1.88 57.66 12.45
CA ARG A 2 3.00 56.70 12.49
C ARG A 2 2.60 55.54 11.56
N SER A 3 3.34 55.24 10.49
CA SER A 3 4.20 54.04 10.30
C SER A 3 3.57 52.66 10.60
N HIS A 4 3.38 51.88 9.51
CA HIS A 4 3.15 50.42 9.30
C HIS A 4 4.00 49.44 10.16
N PRO A 5 3.77 48.08 10.19
CA PRO A 5 3.35 47.25 9.04
C PRO A 5 2.48 45.97 9.25
N ASP A 6 1.69 45.69 8.22
CA ASP A 6 1.63 44.46 7.39
C ASP A 6 2.34 43.18 7.91
N ARG A 7 1.56 42.16 8.32
CA ARG A 7 2.07 40.80 8.63
C ARG A 7 1.86 39.88 7.43
N ARG A 8 2.91 39.76 6.62
CA ARG A 8 3.09 38.68 5.64
C ARG A 8 3.33 37.36 6.38
N ILE A 9 2.55 36.33 6.05
CA ILE A 9 2.76 34.96 6.49
C ILE A 9 3.92 34.38 5.66
N ASN A 10 5.09 34.26 6.28
CA ASN A 10 6.25 33.58 5.70
C ASN A 10 6.01 32.07 5.74
N ALA A 11 5.85 31.45 4.58
CA ALA A 11 6.02 30.01 4.42
C ALA A 11 7.52 29.67 4.41
N PRO A 12 8.00 28.67 5.18
CA PRO A 12 9.39 28.26 5.11
C PRO A 12 9.65 27.56 3.77
N LEU A 13 10.57 28.15 3.01
CA LEU A 13 11.19 27.58 1.82
C LEU A 13 11.87 26.25 2.18
N TRP A 14 11.55 25.21 1.43
CA TRP A 14 12.18 23.90 1.50
C TRP A 14 13.58 23.99 0.85
N GLU A 15 14.61 24.31 1.63
CA GLU A 15 16.01 24.26 1.21
C GLU A 15 16.69 22.94 1.62
N GLY A 16 17.22 22.22 0.62
CA GLY A 16 18.11 21.05 0.74
C GLY A 16 17.82 20.05 -0.39
N ASN A 17 18.66 19.78 -1.39
CA ASN A 17 20.09 20.03 -1.62
C ASN A 17 20.29 20.53 -3.06
N ARG A 18 21.05 21.62 -3.22
CA ARG A 18 21.57 22.09 -4.51
C ARG A 18 22.74 21.20 -4.92
N CYS A 19 22.53 20.27 -5.85
CA CYS A 19 23.61 19.67 -6.62
C CYS A 19 24.00 20.61 -7.77
N HIS A 20 25.30 20.74 -7.99
CA HIS A 20 25.99 21.78 -8.73
C HIS A 20 25.53 22.04 -10.17
N ASP A 21 25.58 23.33 -10.51
CA ASP A 21 25.63 23.92 -11.85
C ASP A 21 26.78 23.30 -12.68
N ARG A 22 26.46 22.78 -13.88
CA ARG A 22 27.42 22.56 -14.96
C ARG A 22 26.73 22.84 -16.30
N SER A 23 27.25 23.85 -17.01
CA SER A 23 26.90 24.26 -18.36
C SER A 23 27.17 23.17 -19.43
N PRO A 24 26.59 23.27 -20.64
CA PRO A 24 26.47 22.15 -21.56
C PRO A 24 27.72 22.02 -22.47
N GLY A 25 28.34 20.84 -22.43
CA GLY A 25 29.37 20.41 -23.38
C GLY A 25 29.02 19.03 -23.91
N ALA A 26 28.68 18.97 -25.20
CA ALA A 26 28.35 17.76 -25.92
C ALA A 26 29.49 16.72 -25.86
N LEU A 27 29.15 15.44 -25.67
CA LEU A 27 29.83 14.29 -26.26
C LEU A 27 28.97 13.04 -26.07
N HIS A 28 28.56 12.45 -27.20
CA HIS A 28 27.87 11.18 -27.27
C HIS A 28 28.70 10.07 -26.60
N GLN A 29 28.32 9.67 -25.39
CA GLN A 29 28.66 8.36 -24.87
C GLN A 29 27.36 7.56 -24.74
N ARG A 30 27.27 6.47 -25.53
CA ARG A 30 26.21 5.46 -25.41
C ARG A 30 26.30 4.83 -24.02
N ARG A 31 25.61 5.42 -23.05
CA ARG A 31 25.38 4.83 -21.73
C ARG A 31 24.55 3.56 -21.95
N ARG A 32 25.13 2.40 -21.62
CA ARG A 32 24.35 1.16 -21.51
C ARG A 32 23.34 1.39 -20.38
N ARG A 33 22.08 0.99 -20.57
CA ARG A 33 21.01 1.18 -19.58
C ARG A 33 20.25 -0.12 -19.40
N GLY A 34 19.93 -0.45 -18.16
CA GLY A 34 19.21 -1.67 -17.79
C GLY A 34 17.71 -1.40 -17.68
N HIS A 35 16.89 -2.23 -18.33
CA HIS A 35 15.43 -2.14 -18.28
C HIS A 35 14.85 -3.19 -17.33
N HIS A 36 13.84 -2.81 -16.54
CA HIS A 36 13.10 -3.76 -15.72
C HIS A 36 11.60 -3.42 -15.71
N ALA A 37 10.80 -4.43 -15.99
CA ALA A 37 9.35 -4.34 -15.92
C ALA A 37 8.91 -4.62 -14.47
N ARG A 38 8.07 -3.74 -13.91
CA ARG A 38 7.34 -3.84 -12.62
C ARG A 38 8.12 -3.44 -11.34
N THR A 39 8.09 -2.17 -10.93
CA THR A 39 8.43 -1.75 -9.55
C THR A 39 7.23 -1.87 -8.60
N ASN A 40 6.72 -3.09 -8.49
CA ASN A 40 6.00 -3.51 -7.29
C ASN A 40 6.67 -4.80 -6.79
N THR A 41 7.21 -4.76 -5.58
CA THR A 41 7.92 -5.82 -4.81
C THR A 41 9.06 -6.55 -5.54
N TYR A 42 8.82 -7.09 -6.73
CA TYR A 42 9.78 -7.81 -7.58
C TYR A 42 10.82 -6.89 -8.27
N GLY A 43 10.43 -5.68 -8.70
CA GLY A 43 11.37 -4.75 -9.34
C GLY A 43 12.11 -3.82 -8.39
N ASP A 44 11.71 -3.74 -7.12
CA ASP A 44 12.33 -2.82 -6.15
C ASP A 44 13.77 -3.27 -5.79
N GLY A 45 14.01 -4.58 -5.70
CA GLY A 45 15.36 -5.12 -5.48
C GLY A 45 16.30 -4.83 -6.64
N LEU A 46 15.82 -5.02 -7.88
CA LEU A 46 16.59 -4.74 -9.10
C LEU A 46 16.82 -3.23 -9.28
N ALA A 47 15.81 -2.39 -9.00
CA ALA A 47 15.96 -0.94 -9.05
C ALA A 47 17.03 -0.45 -8.06
N ARG A 48 17.06 -0.98 -6.83
CA ARG A 48 18.12 -0.67 -5.85
C ARG A 48 19.50 -1.14 -6.30
N ALA A 49 19.61 -2.35 -6.85
CA ALA A 49 20.88 -2.85 -7.36
C ALA A 49 21.39 -2.03 -8.55
N LEU A 50 20.50 -1.51 -9.40
CA LEU A 50 20.87 -0.64 -10.52
C LEU A 50 21.25 0.77 -10.05
N GLN A 51 20.67 1.27 -8.95
CA GLN A 51 21.07 2.53 -8.34
C GLN A 51 22.52 2.54 -7.82
N THR A 52 23.12 1.38 -7.57
CA THR A 52 24.55 1.27 -7.20
C THR A 52 25.48 1.14 -8.42
N THR A 53 24.96 1.32 -9.63
CA THR A 53 25.73 1.25 -10.88
C THR A 53 25.59 2.56 -11.65
N ASP A 54 26.45 2.78 -12.66
CA ASP A 54 26.33 3.93 -13.58
C ASP A 54 25.19 3.79 -14.61
N LEU A 55 24.31 2.80 -14.44
CA LEU A 55 23.19 2.54 -15.33
C LEU A 55 21.96 3.31 -14.86
N GLU A 56 21.45 4.19 -15.72
CA GLU A 56 20.16 4.83 -15.48
C GLU A 56 19.02 3.84 -15.66
N ALA A 57 18.16 3.78 -14.65
CA ALA A 57 17.00 2.91 -14.57
C ALA A 57 15.71 3.69 -14.90
N CYS A 58 14.79 3.07 -15.63
CA CYS A 58 13.46 3.60 -15.89
C CYS A 58 12.36 2.52 -15.69
N GLU A 59 11.18 2.93 -15.23
CA GLU A 59 10.04 2.04 -15.04
C GLU A 59 9.26 1.85 -16.34
N GLY A 60 9.19 0.62 -16.85
CA GLY A 60 8.36 0.27 -17.99
C GLY A 60 6.88 0.12 -17.61
N ARG A 61 5.97 0.74 -18.37
CA ARG A 61 4.53 0.50 -18.21
C ARG A 61 4.16 -0.85 -18.84
N PRO A 62 3.37 -1.70 -18.16
CA PRO A 62 2.89 -2.93 -18.77
C PRO A 62 1.99 -2.62 -19.96
N PRO A 63 1.98 -3.49 -21.00
CA PRO A 63 1.07 -3.33 -22.13
C PRO A 63 -0.39 -3.37 -21.67
N ARG A 64 -1.25 -2.58 -22.34
CA ARG A 64 -2.69 -2.52 -22.04
C ARG A 64 -3.31 -3.91 -22.13
N ARG A 65 -4.21 -4.28 -21.22
CA ARG A 65 -4.89 -5.60 -21.25
C ARG A 65 -5.56 -5.91 -22.60
N THR A 66 -6.05 -4.88 -23.29
CA THR A 66 -6.72 -4.99 -24.59
C THR A 66 -5.77 -5.26 -25.76
N SER A 67 -4.45 -5.05 -25.61
CA SER A 67 -3.47 -5.43 -26.64
C SER A 67 -3.18 -6.93 -26.64
N ARG A 68 -3.76 -7.68 -25.70
CA ARG A 68 -3.67 -9.14 -25.63
C ARG A 68 -4.83 -9.71 -26.44
N ALA A 69 -4.57 -10.06 -27.69
CA ALA A 69 -5.52 -10.76 -28.56
C ALA A 69 -5.80 -12.21 -28.07
N GLY A 70 -6.26 -12.38 -26.83
CA GLY A 70 -6.54 -13.68 -26.21
C GLY A 70 -5.32 -14.51 -25.78
N LEU A 71 -4.10 -14.01 -25.99
CA LEU A 71 -2.88 -14.74 -25.61
C LEU A 71 -2.74 -14.90 -24.09
N ARG A 72 -2.34 -16.10 -23.66
CA ARG A 72 -2.11 -16.47 -22.27
C ARG A 72 -1.04 -15.55 -21.65
N LYS A 73 -1.21 -15.20 -20.37
CA LYS A 73 -0.26 -14.37 -19.62
C LYS A 73 1.11 -15.05 -19.59
N LEU A 74 2.12 -14.44 -20.21
CA LEU A 74 3.53 -14.83 -20.12
C LEU A 74 4.31 -13.59 -19.69
N ASP A 75 4.92 -13.65 -18.50
CA ASP A 75 5.63 -12.50 -17.93
C ASP A 75 6.79 -12.03 -18.83
N GLU A 76 7.40 -12.94 -19.61
CA GLU A 76 8.47 -12.63 -20.57
C GLU A 76 7.97 -11.78 -21.75
N ILE A 77 6.79 -12.10 -22.29
CA ILE A 77 6.17 -11.33 -23.38
C ILE A 77 5.81 -9.93 -22.89
N ASP A 78 5.24 -9.83 -21.68
CA ASP A 78 4.91 -8.55 -21.05
C ASP A 78 6.17 -7.71 -20.79
N ALA A 79 7.26 -8.34 -20.34
CA ALA A 79 8.55 -7.68 -20.11
C ALA A 79 9.16 -7.15 -21.40
N ARG A 80 9.19 -7.97 -22.47
CA ARG A 80 9.68 -7.55 -23.78
C ARG A 80 8.84 -6.42 -24.37
N ALA A 81 7.51 -6.53 -24.30
CA ALA A 81 6.61 -5.49 -24.77
C ALA A 81 6.82 -4.16 -24.02
N ALA A 82 6.94 -4.21 -22.69
CA ALA A 82 7.25 -3.02 -21.89
C ALA A 82 8.63 -2.42 -22.26
N ALA A 83 9.67 -3.25 -22.43
CA ALA A 83 10.99 -2.78 -22.85
C ALA A 83 10.95 -2.12 -24.25
N SER A 84 10.22 -2.71 -25.21
CA SER A 84 10.06 -2.14 -26.54
C SER A 84 9.35 -0.78 -26.53
N THR A 85 8.37 -0.56 -25.65
CA THR A 85 7.73 0.76 -25.51
C THR A 85 8.66 1.84 -24.97
N VAL A 86 9.66 1.45 -24.18
CA VAL A 86 10.68 2.36 -23.63
C VAL A 86 11.75 2.66 -24.67
N LEU A 87 12.20 1.65 -25.43
CA LEU A 87 13.30 1.79 -26.39
C LEU A 87 13.02 2.77 -27.54
N GLY A 88 11.75 3.00 -27.89
CA GLY A 88 11.33 3.92 -28.94
C GLY A 88 10.72 5.24 -28.44
N GLY A 89 10.69 5.46 -27.11
CA GLY A 89 10.07 6.64 -26.50
C GLY A 89 11.04 7.81 -26.30
N ASP A 90 10.48 9.00 -26.09
CA ASP A 90 11.25 10.17 -25.65
C ASP A 90 11.84 9.93 -24.25
N VAL A 91 13.14 10.21 -24.10
CA VAL A 91 13.90 9.98 -22.86
C VAL A 91 13.34 10.81 -21.71
N GLU A 92 12.90 12.04 -21.99
CA GLU A 92 12.31 12.94 -20.99
C GLU A 92 10.89 12.50 -20.55
N ALA A 93 10.27 11.60 -21.32
CA ALA A 93 8.96 11.03 -21.03
C ALA A 93 9.05 9.69 -20.26
N LEU A 94 10.25 9.19 -20.00
CA LEU A 94 10.45 7.94 -19.25
C LEU A 94 10.09 8.13 -17.77
N LEU A 95 9.53 7.08 -17.18
CA LEU A 95 9.18 7.09 -15.77
C LEU A 95 10.41 6.79 -14.92
N GLU A 96 10.68 7.65 -13.95
CA GLU A 96 11.66 7.35 -12.92
C GLU A 96 11.16 6.22 -12.00
N PRO A 97 12.07 5.34 -11.54
CA PRO A 97 11.76 4.38 -10.50
C PRO A 97 11.18 5.06 -9.25
N ARG A 98 10.31 4.35 -8.53
CA ARG A 98 9.76 4.86 -7.26
C ARG A 98 10.88 5.15 -6.27
N ALA A 99 10.72 6.23 -5.50
CA ALA A 99 11.67 6.59 -4.46
C ALA A 99 11.72 5.50 -3.37
N ALA A 100 12.94 5.14 -2.97
CA ALA A 100 13.22 4.16 -1.92
C ALA A 100 13.10 4.77 -0.50
N GLY A 101 13.39 3.97 0.53
CA GLY A 101 13.38 4.39 1.93
C GLY A 101 12.11 3.99 2.68
N ASN A 102 11.64 4.85 3.59
CA ASN A 102 10.51 4.57 4.50
C ASN A 102 9.18 4.24 3.79
N ARG A 103 9.08 4.50 2.49
CA ARG A 103 7.96 4.09 1.65
C ARG A 103 7.76 2.57 1.59
N GLU A 104 8.82 1.80 1.80
CA GLU A 104 8.73 0.34 1.87
C GLU A 104 8.08 -0.13 3.18
N ALA A 105 8.34 0.58 4.28
CA ALA A 105 7.65 0.33 5.54
C ALA A 105 6.14 0.56 5.40
N LEU A 106 5.74 1.67 4.76
CA LEU A 106 4.36 1.97 4.39
C LEU A 106 3.71 0.82 3.57
N ARG A 107 4.41 0.34 2.54
CA ARG A 107 3.96 -0.80 1.72
C ARG A 107 3.75 -2.08 2.54
N PHE A 108 4.69 -2.42 3.42
CA PHE A 108 4.53 -3.58 4.30
C PHE A 108 3.33 -3.43 5.23
N LEU A 109 3.15 -2.24 5.82
CA LEU A 109 2.04 -1.96 6.70
C LEU A 109 0.68 -2.02 5.99
N LEU A 110 0.55 -1.47 4.78
CA LEU A 110 -0.67 -1.60 3.98
C LEU A 110 -0.96 -3.05 3.59
N ASN A 111 0.04 -3.78 3.13
CA ASN A 111 -0.14 -5.17 2.72
C ASN A 111 -0.59 -6.02 3.91
N ALA A 112 0.06 -5.86 5.06
CA ALA A 112 -0.32 -6.53 6.28
C ALA A 112 -1.77 -6.19 6.67
N ARG A 113 -2.16 -4.91 6.63
CA ARG A 113 -3.54 -4.47 6.90
C ARG A 113 -4.55 -5.14 5.96
N ILE A 114 -4.30 -5.16 4.65
CA ILE A 114 -5.20 -5.77 3.67
C ILE A 114 -5.42 -7.25 3.99
N ILE A 115 -4.36 -7.97 4.33
CA ILE A 115 -4.46 -9.39 4.70
C ILE A 115 -5.24 -9.57 6.01
N MET A 116 -4.95 -8.76 7.04
CA MET A 116 -5.68 -8.82 8.31
C MET A 116 -7.18 -8.49 8.16
N GLU A 117 -7.53 -7.50 7.35
CA GLU A 117 -8.93 -7.13 7.08
C GLU A 117 -9.66 -8.24 6.34
N ARG A 118 -9.02 -8.83 5.32
CA ARG A 118 -9.58 -9.95 4.56
C ARG A 118 -9.79 -11.17 5.45
N GLN A 119 -8.77 -11.57 6.20
CA GLN A 119 -8.85 -12.73 7.07
C GLN A 119 -9.88 -12.50 8.19
N GLY A 120 -9.85 -11.36 8.87
CA GLY A 120 -10.82 -11.04 9.91
C GLY A 120 -12.27 -11.00 9.40
N THR A 121 -12.47 -10.59 8.15
CA THR A 121 -13.80 -10.66 7.49
C THR A 121 -14.20 -12.11 7.21
N ALA A 122 -13.30 -12.91 6.64
CA ALA A 122 -13.55 -14.32 6.36
C ALA A 122 -13.88 -15.11 7.64
N ASP A 123 -13.10 -14.90 8.71
CA ASP A 123 -13.31 -15.54 10.00
C ASP A 123 -14.67 -15.16 10.59
N ARG A 124 -15.07 -13.88 10.50
CA ARG A 124 -16.38 -13.40 11.00
C ARG A 124 -17.54 -14.02 10.22
N LEU A 125 -17.41 -14.16 8.90
CA LEU A 125 -18.43 -14.80 8.07
C LEU A 125 -18.56 -16.28 8.40
N MET A 126 -17.43 -16.99 8.52
CA MET A 126 -17.41 -18.40 8.93
C MET A 126 -18.04 -18.58 10.31
N LEU A 127 -17.63 -17.76 11.29
CA LEU A 127 -18.20 -17.78 12.63
C LEU A 127 -19.71 -17.53 12.62
N THR A 128 -20.18 -16.53 11.86
CA THR A 128 -21.61 -16.23 11.73
C THR A 128 -22.37 -17.40 11.10
N SER A 129 -21.79 -18.08 10.11
CA SER A 129 -22.37 -19.27 9.47
C SER A 129 -22.53 -20.42 10.47
N MET A 130 -21.47 -20.74 11.21
CA MET A 130 -21.50 -21.80 12.21
C MET A 130 -22.54 -21.54 13.32
N LEU A 131 -22.68 -20.29 13.76
CA LEU A 131 -23.65 -19.91 14.78
C LEU A 131 -25.11 -19.94 14.31
N ARG A 132 -25.37 -20.05 13.01
CA ARG A 132 -26.72 -20.25 12.48
C ARG A 132 -27.15 -21.70 12.52
N THR A 133 -26.20 -22.63 12.57
CA THR A 133 -26.47 -24.07 12.60
C THR A 133 -26.39 -24.65 14.01
N MET A 134 -25.79 -23.93 14.98
CA MET A 134 -25.72 -24.34 16.38
C MET A 134 -26.57 -23.40 17.26
N ASP A 135 -27.42 -23.95 18.13
CA ASP A 135 -28.11 -23.16 19.15
C ASP A 135 -27.27 -23.07 20.42
N ARG A 136 -26.68 -21.89 20.65
CA ARG A 136 -25.84 -21.57 21.81
C ARG A 136 -26.21 -20.25 22.49
N GLY A 137 -27.44 -19.76 22.26
CA GLY A 137 -27.92 -18.51 22.85
C GLY A 137 -27.29 -17.24 22.27
N VAL A 138 -26.69 -17.32 21.07
CA VAL A 138 -26.22 -16.16 20.31
C VAL A 138 -27.08 -16.01 19.07
N ASP A 139 -27.76 -14.88 18.92
CA ASP A 139 -28.52 -14.59 17.70
C ASP A 139 -27.58 -14.19 16.56
N ALA A 140 -27.38 -15.11 15.60
CA ALA A 140 -26.58 -14.93 14.40
C ALA A 140 -27.40 -14.65 13.13
N ARG A 141 -28.68 -14.23 13.27
CA ARG A 141 -29.49 -13.77 12.13
C ARG A 141 -28.98 -12.46 11.52
N ARG A 142 -28.24 -11.67 12.31
CA ARG A 142 -27.57 -10.45 11.90
C ARG A 142 -26.05 -10.61 11.96
N ALA A 143 -25.33 -9.65 11.39
CA ALA A 143 -23.88 -9.58 11.59
C ALA A 143 -23.58 -9.54 13.09
N LEU A 144 -22.66 -10.40 13.53
CA LEU A 144 -22.23 -10.44 14.93
C LEU A 144 -21.77 -9.06 15.36
N THR A 145 -21.90 -8.73 16.63
CA THR A 145 -21.30 -7.55 17.25
C THR A 145 -19.95 -7.89 17.84
N ASP A 146 -19.19 -6.88 18.21
CA ASP A 146 -17.84 -7.05 18.74
C ASP A 146 -17.88 -7.63 20.16
N GLY A 147 -18.90 -7.26 20.93
CA GLY A 147 -19.21 -7.86 22.22
C GLY A 147 -19.57 -9.34 22.10
N GLN A 148 -20.38 -9.72 21.10
CA GLN A 148 -20.69 -11.14 20.85
C GLN A 148 -19.44 -11.94 20.48
N VAL A 149 -18.61 -11.43 19.57
CA VAL A 149 -17.34 -12.10 19.22
C VAL A 149 -16.43 -12.25 20.44
N LEU A 150 -16.30 -11.20 21.27
CA LEU A 150 -15.51 -11.28 22.50
C LEU A 150 -16.10 -12.31 23.48
N HIS A 151 -17.42 -12.37 23.61
CA HIS A 151 -18.09 -13.37 24.44
C HIS A 151 -17.79 -14.80 23.95
N ILE A 152 -17.90 -15.05 22.64
CA ILE A 152 -17.61 -16.37 22.03
C ILE A 152 -16.15 -16.76 22.20
N SER A 153 -15.21 -15.81 22.07
CA SER A 153 -13.78 -16.09 22.29
C SER A 153 -13.46 -16.61 23.69
N ARG A 154 -14.38 -16.40 24.65
CA ARG A 154 -14.27 -16.80 26.05
C ARG A 154 -15.10 -18.05 26.39
N TRP A 155 -15.72 -18.69 25.40
CA TRP A 155 -16.46 -19.93 25.61
C TRP A 155 -15.61 -21.00 26.29
N ARG A 156 -16.28 -21.80 27.11
CA ARG A 156 -15.74 -22.98 27.78
C ARG A 156 -16.53 -24.20 27.31
N ALA A 157 -15.86 -25.35 27.24
CA ALA A 157 -16.53 -26.61 26.98
C ALA A 157 -17.58 -26.88 28.07
N ARG A 158 -18.77 -27.34 27.68
CA ARG A 158 -19.79 -27.83 28.62
C ARG A 158 -19.70 -29.35 28.68
N ARG A 159 -19.98 -29.93 29.85
CA ARG A 159 -19.86 -31.39 30.05
C ARG A 159 -20.90 -32.18 29.26
N ASP A 160 -22.05 -31.57 28.99
CA ASP A 160 -23.19 -32.22 28.35
C ASP A 160 -23.25 -32.01 26.83
N ASP A 161 -22.18 -31.46 26.23
CA ASP A 161 -22.10 -31.27 24.80
C ASP A 161 -21.87 -32.62 24.10
N ASP A 162 -22.63 -32.89 23.05
CA ASP A 162 -22.29 -33.96 22.12
C ASP A 162 -20.99 -33.63 21.36
N LEU A 163 -20.41 -34.65 20.70
CA LEU A 163 -19.14 -34.49 19.99
C LEU A 163 -19.19 -33.36 18.94
N SER A 164 -20.29 -33.28 18.18
CA SER A 164 -20.48 -32.29 17.12
C SER A 164 -20.52 -30.87 17.68
N THR A 165 -21.32 -30.64 18.72
CA THR A 165 -21.46 -29.35 19.40
C THR A 165 -20.16 -28.95 20.10
N GLY A 166 -19.45 -29.90 20.70
CA GLY A 166 -18.14 -29.69 21.31
C GLY A 166 -17.10 -29.18 20.31
N ILE A 167 -16.98 -29.86 19.16
CA ILE A 167 -16.08 -29.44 18.07
C ILE A 167 -16.49 -28.08 17.52
N ALA A 168 -17.77 -27.89 17.19
CA ALA A 168 -18.26 -26.62 16.66
C ALA A 168 -18.02 -25.45 17.62
N SER A 169 -18.18 -25.67 18.94
CA SER A 169 -17.92 -24.65 19.96
C SER A 169 -16.42 -24.32 20.08
N ALA A 170 -15.53 -25.32 19.94
CA ALA A 170 -14.09 -25.12 19.96
C ALA A 170 -13.62 -24.32 18.73
N GLU A 171 -14.10 -24.67 17.55
CA GLU A 171 -13.78 -23.98 16.29
C GLU A 171 -14.34 -22.54 16.29
N ALA A 172 -15.57 -22.34 16.77
CA ALA A 172 -16.16 -21.01 16.92
C ALA A 172 -15.34 -20.12 17.87
N LYS A 173 -14.86 -20.69 18.97
CA LYS A 173 -13.96 -20.01 19.90
C LYS A 173 -12.64 -19.62 19.24
N TRP A 174 -12.04 -20.51 18.46
CA TRP A 174 -10.78 -20.25 17.76
C TRP A 174 -10.93 -19.09 16.76
N LEU A 175 -11.97 -19.12 15.91
CA LEU A 175 -12.29 -18.03 14.99
C LEU A 175 -12.53 -16.71 15.72
N ALA A 176 -13.30 -16.73 16.81
CA ALA A 176 -13.58 -15.54 17.60
C ALA A 176 -12.30 -14.95 18.21
N ALA A 177 -11.38 -15.78 18.70
CA ALA A 177 -10.09 -15.35 19.21
C ALA A 177 -9.21 -14.75 18.10
N ALA A 178 -9.19 -15.35 16.91
CA ALA A 178 -8.48 -14.81 15.75
C ALA A 178 -9.00 -13.43 15.34
N ILE A 179 -10.32 -13.23 15.28
CA ILE A 179 -10.93 -11.93 15.00
C ILE A 179 -10.52 -10.88 16.05
N VAL A 180 -10.56 -11.22 17.34
CA VAL A 180 -10.12 -10.31 18.42
C VAL A 180 -8.64 -9.94 18.24
N HIS A 181 -7.81 -10.91 17.89
CA HIS A 181 -6.39 -10.69 17.62
C HIS A 181 -6.17 -9.75 16.43
N PHE A 182 -6.79 -10.00 15.27
CA PHE A 182 -6.64 -9.15 14.09
C PHE A 182 -7.06 -7.71 14.35
N ARG A 183 -8.06 -7.47 15.19
CA ARG A 183 -8.47 -6.10 15.55
C ARG A 183 -7.44 -5.38 16.39
N ALA A 184 -6.81 -6.07 17.33
CA ALA A 184 -5.69 -5.52 18.09
C ALA A 184 -4.51 -5.19 17.16
N GLN A 185 -4.20 -6.10 16.23
CA GLN A 185 -3.15 -5.90 15.24
C GLN A 185 -3.47 -4.73 14.28
N LEU A 186 -4.72 -4.57 13.82
CA LEU A 186 -5.14 -3.45 12.98
C LEU A 186 -5.01 -2.10 13.69
N LYS A 187 -5.27 -2.05 15.01
CA LYS A 187 -5.03 -0.85 15.83
C LYS A 187 -3.54 -0.55 15.98
N ALA A 188 -2.72 -1.58 16.19
CA ALA A 188 -1.25 -1.42 16.25
C ALA A 188 -0.69 -0.93 14.90
N ASN A 189 -1.09 -1.58 13.81
CA ASN A 189 -0.76 -1.21 12.44
C ASN A 189 -1.17 0.24 12.12
N HIS A 190 -2.36 0.68 12.54
CA HIS A 190 -2.79 2.07 12.34
C HIS A 190 -1.88 3.09 13.04
N ARG A 191 -1.41 2.79 14.25
CA ARG A 191 -0.44 3.64 14.96
C ARG A 191 0.92 3.67 14.26
N GLN A 192 1.38 2.53 13.76
CA GLN A 192 2.64 2.46 13.00
C GLN A 192 2.54 3.25 11.68
N LEU A 193 1.41 3.18 10.99
CA LEU A 193 1.16 4.01 9.80
C LEU A 193 1.25 5.50 10.16
N GLN A 194 0.62 5.92 11.26
CA GLN A 194 0.68 7.31 11.72
C GLN A 194 2.11 7.76 12.00
N GLU A 195 2.92 6.94 12.67
CA GLU A 195 4.33 7.23 12.97
C GLU A 195 5.17 7.39 11.70
N VAL A 196 5.10 6.43 10.78
CA VAL A 196 5.88 6.48 9.54
C VAL A 196 5.45 7.65 8.65
N VAL A 197 4.15 7.91 8.56
CA VAL A 197 3.62 9.09 7.85
C VAL A 197 4.15 10.38 8.48
N GLY A 198 4.14 10.50 9.81
CA GLY A 198 4.66 11.68 10.51
C GLY A 198 6.14 11.93 10.26
N ILE A 199 6.94 10.87 10.16
CA ILE A 199 8.37 10.94 9.80
C ILE A 199 8.54 11.41 8.35
N MET A 200 7.73 10.88 7.43
CA MET A 200 7.88 11.14 5.99
C MET A 200 7.31 12.49 5.54
N ALA A 201 6.24 12.95 6.15
CA ALA A 201 5.50 14.14 5.76
C ALA A 201 4.82 14.77 6.98
N ALA A 202 5.60 15.54 7.74
CA ALA A 202 5.07 16.34 8.84
C ALA A 202 3.95 17.28 8.34
N GLY A 203 2.86 17.38 9.10
CA GLY A 203 1.69 18.18 8.74
C GLY A 203 0.68 17.53 7.78
N LEU A 204 1.02 16.39 7.15
CA LEU A 204 0.10 15.72 6.22
C LEU A 204 -1.18 15.22 6.92
N LEU A 205 -1.05 14.78 8.17
CA LEU A 205 -2.18 14.31 8.99
C LEU A 205 -3.02 15.43 9.60
N ASP A 206 -2.57 16.69 9.48
CA ASP A 206 -3.35 17.86 9.94
C ASP A 206 -4.42 18.27 8.91
N LEU A 207 -4.34 17.73 7.69
CA LEU A 207 -5.31 17.99 6.63
C LEU A 207 -6.65 17.29 6.92
N TYR A 208 -7.73 18.05 6.79
CA TYR A 208 -9.08 17.53 6.99
C TYR A 208 -9.38 16.35 6.05
N GLY A 209 -9.86 15.24 6.61
CA GLY A 209 -10.19 14.02 5.87
C GLY A 209 -8.99 13.11 5.54
N VAL A 210 -7.78 13.49 5.92
CA VAL A 210 -6.56 12.69 5.68
C VAL A 210 -6.18 11.89 6.93
N GLY A 211 -6.58 10.62 6.96
CA GLY A 211 -6.13 9.67 7.98
C GLY A 211 -4.84 8.91 7.60
N PRO A 212 -4.19 8.20 8.54
CA PRO A 212 -2.94 7.47 8.30
C PRO A 212 -2.94 6.53 7.09
N VAL A 213 -4.05 5.82 6.85
CA VAL A 213 -4.20 4.90 5.70
C VAL A 213 -4.29 5.67 4.37
N SER A 214 -5.03 6.79 4.36
CA SER A 214 -5.15 7.63 3.17
C SER A 214 -3.83 8.34 2.87
N ALA A 215 -3.17 8.86 3.90
CA ALA A 215 -1.86 9.51 3.81
C ALA A 215 -0.80 8.54 3.28
N ASP A 216 -0.76 7.31 3.79
CA ASP A 216 0.11 6.26 3.29
C ASP A 216 -0.07 6.05 1.77
N ARG A 217 -1.33 5.87 1.31
CA ARG A 217 -1.63 5.70 -0.13
C ARG A 217 -1.16 6.88 -0.96
N VAL A 218 -1.43 8.10 -0.50
CA VAL A 218 -0.97 9.34 -1.16
C VAL A 218 0.55 9.33 -1.28
N LEU A 219 1.26 9.03 -0.19
CA LEU A 219 2.71 8.97 -0.18
C LEU A 219 3.20 7.91 -1.17
N ILE A 220 2.71 6.66 -1.09
CA ILE A 220 3.14 5.57 -1.98
C ILE A 220 2.93 5.91 -3.46
N TRP A 221 1.78 6.48 -3.80
CA TRP A 221 1.42 6.79 -5.19
C TRP A 221 2.17 8.01 -5.73
N TYR A 222 2.27 9.08 -4.94
CA TYR A 222 3.03 10.27 -5.33
C TYR A 222 4.51 9.94 -5.52
N SER A 223 5.08 9.15 -4.61
CA SER A 223 6.48 8.69 -4.61
C SER A 223 7.56 9.79 -4.51
N HIS A 224 7.61 10.74 -5.44
CA HIS A 224 8.56 11.85 -5.52
C HIS A 224 8.00 13.01 -6.34
N HIS A 225 8.61 14.19 -6.20
CA HIS A 225 8.23 15.39 -6.94
C HIS A 225 8.31 15.18 -8.46
N GLY A 226 7.28 15.58 -9.20
CA GLY A 226 7.22 15.46 -10.66
C GLY A 226 6.64 14.16 -11.21
N ARG A 227 6.39 13.14 -10.36
CA ARG A 227 5.79 11.86 -10.80
C ARG A 227 4.31 11.98 -11.15
N VAL A 228 3.56 12.70 -10.33
CA VAL A 228 2.12 12.96 -10.54
C VAL A 228 2.00 14.40 -11.02
N ARG A 229 1.70 14.59 -12.32
CA ARG A 229 1.71 15.90 -12.99
C ARG A 229 0.33 16.55 -13.09
N SER A 230 -0.73 15.86 -12.70
CA SER A 230 -2.10 16.39 -12.66
C SER A 230 -3.02 15.54 -11.77
N GLU A 231 -4.16 16.11 -11.40
CA GLU A 231 -5.22 15.38 -10.68
C GLU A 231 -5.74 14.18 -11.48
N ALA A 232 -5.96 14.34 -12.80
CA ALA A 232 -6.35 13.25 -13.68
C ALA A 232 -5.30 12.13 -13.73
N ALA A 233 -4.01 12.50 -13.72
CA ALA A 233 -2.94 11.52 -13.61
C ALA A 233 -3.02 10.78 -12.27
N PHE A 234 -3.23 11.48 -11.16
CA PHE A 234 -3.41 10.87 -9.84
C PHE A 234 -4.58 9.89 -9.79
N ALA A 235 -5.74 10.29 -10.33
CA ALA A 235 -6.94 9.46 -10.36
C ALA A 235 -6.72 8.15 -11.16
N HIS A 236 -5.96 8.20 -12.25
CA HIS A 236 -5.62 7.01 -13.04
C HIS A 236 -4.79 5.97 -12.26
N TRP A 237 -4.03 6.39 -11.25
CA TRP A 237 -3.24 5.48 -10.41
C TRP A 237 -4.05 4.81 -9.29
N GLN A 238 -5.27 5.27 -9.00
CA GLN A 238 -6.13 4.70 -7.95
C GLN A 238 -6.90 3.44 -8.40
N GLY A 239 -6.81 3.06 -9.68
CA GLY A 239 -7.53 1.93 -10.28
C GLY A 239 -6.75 0.62 -10.31
#